data_AF-A0A7J5YPU7-F1
#
_entry.id   AF-A0A7J5YPU7-F1
#
_cell.length_a   1.000
_cell.length_b   1.000
_cell.length_c   1.000
_cell.angle_alpha   90.00
_cell.angle_beta   90.00
_cell.angle_gamma   90.00
#
_symmetry.space_group_name_H-M   'P 1'
#
loop_
_entity.id
_entity.type
_entity.pdbx_description
1 polymer ?
#
loop_
_entity_poly.entity_id
_entity_poly.type
_entity_poly.pdbx_seq_one_letter_code
_entity_poly.pdbx_strand_id
1 'polypeptide(L)'
;MDIIHSGENLSVRDGVKMPVQGTCKRCGYISSQSLCKSCVLLEGLNRGLPKLGIGKHHRLHDKILTQQPLTEKEERKLKAVHF
;
A
#
# COMPACT_ATOMS: atom_id res chain seq x y z
N MET A 1 7.44 8.13 -20.89
CA MET A 1 7.28 6.67 -20.88
C MET A 1 6.25 6.35 -21.94
N ASP A 2 6.66 5.71 -23.04
CA ASP A 2 5.75 5.30 -24.11
C ASP A 2 5.07 3.99 -23.70
N ILE A 3 3.76 4.07 -23.47
CA ILE A 3 2.96 2.94 -22.98
C ILE A 3 2.71 1.90 -24.08
N ILE A 4 2.76 2.29 -25.36
CA ILE A 4 2.52 1.39 -26.49
C ILE A 4 3.74 0.51 -26.69
N HIS A 5 4.93 1.11 -26.83
CA HIS A 5 6.20 0.38 -26.93
C HIS A 5 6.45 -0.53 -25.72
N SER A 6 6.10 -0.07 -24.50
CA SER A 6 6.24 -0.88 -23.29
C SER A 6 5.27 -2.07 -23.26
N GLY A 7 4.06 -1.90 -23.81
CA GLY A 7 3.05 -2.95 -23.89
C GLY A 7 3.38 -4.03 -24.91
N GLU A 8 3.87 -3.64 -26.09
CA GLU A 8 4.29 -4.57 -27.14
C GLU A 8 5.48 -5.45 -26.71
N ASN A 9 6.36 -4.91 -25.87
CA ASN A 9 7.54 -5.61 -25.37
C ASN A 9 7.30 -6.34 -24.03
N LEU A 10 6.06 -6.35 -23.51
CA LEU A 10 5.70 -7.03 -22.27
C LEU A 10 5.61 -8.54 -22.52
N SER A 11 6.49 -9.31 -21.87
CA SER A 11 6.44 -10.78 -21.87
C SER A 11 6.21 -11.30 -20.44
N VAL A 12 5.30 -12.26 -20.30
CA VAL A 12 5.02 -12.95 -19.02
C VAL A 12 5.53 -14.38 -19.16
N ARG A 13 6.33 -14.84 -18.19
CA ARG A 13 6.86 -16.21 -18.20
C ARG A 13 5.74 -17.23 -18.01
N ASP A 14 5.86 -18.38 -18.66
CA ASP A 14 4.97 -19.50 -18.42
C ASP A 14 5.04 -19.97 -16.96
N GLY A 15 3.90 -20.39 -16.42
CA GLY A 15 3.78 -20.88 -15.04
C GLY A 15 3.71 -19.78 -13.97
N VAL A 16 3.68 -18.49 -14.34
CA VAL A 16 3.43 -17.41 -13.37
C VAL A 16 1.99 -17.49 -12.87
N LYS A 17 1.82 -17.63 -11.54
CA LYS A 17 0.50 -17.59 -10.91
C LYS A 17 -0.04 -16.16 -10.92
N MET A 18 -1.18 -15.96 -11.56
CA MET A 18 -1.87 -14.68 -11.52
C MET A 18 -2.34 -14.37 -10.08
N PRO A 19 -2.10 -13.15 -9.57
CA PRO A 19 -2.59 -12.76 -8.26
C PRO A 19 -4.13 -12.73 -8.28
N VAL A 20 -4.72 -13.22 -7.19
CA VAL A 20 -6.19 -13.18 -7.03
C VAL A 20 -6.60 -11.74 -6.72
N GLN A 21 -7.58 -11.24 -7.47
CA GLN A 21 -8.19 -9.95 -7.19
C GLN A 21 -8.91 -10.01 -5.84
N GLY A 22 -8.49 -9.17 -4.90
CA GLY A 22 -9.16 -9.02 -3.60
C GLY A 22 -9.94 -7.71 -3.50
N THR A 23 -10.54 -7.52 -2.32
CA THR A 23 -11.30 -6.31 -1.96
C THR A 23 -10.75 -5.71 -0.67
N CYS A 24 -10.66 -4.39 -0.61
CA CYS A 24 -10.31 -3.65 0.59
C CYS A 24 -11.33 -3.90 1.69
N LYS A 25 -10.87 -4.37 2.86
CA LYS A 25 -11.74 -4.63 4.02
C LYS A 25 -12.37 -3.37 4.61
N ARG A 26 -11.83 -2.17 4.31
CA ARG A 26 -12.34 -0.88 4.81
C ARG A 26 -13.35 -0.23 3.86
N CYS A 27 -13.07 -0.20 2.55
CA CYS A 27 -13.91 0.54 1.59
C CYS A 27 -14.53 -0.32 0.47
N GLY A 28 -14.25 -1.62 0.41
CA GLY A 28 -14.82 -2.53 -0.59
C GLY A 28 -14.22 -2.47 -1.98
N TYR A 29 -13.42 -1.44 -2.33
CA TYR A 29 -12.77 -1.34 -3.64
C TYR A 29 -11.71 -2.41 -3.89
N ILE A 30 -11.37 -2.62 -5.17
CA ILE A 30 -10.32 -3.53 -5.62
C ILE A 30 -9.01 -3.32 -4.87
N SER A 31 -8.42 -4.42 -4.38
CA SER A 31 -7.15 -4.39 -3.65
C SER A 31 -6.46 -5.75 -3.70
N SER A 32 -5.14 -5.76 -3.86
CA SER A 32 -4.31 -6.97 -3.70
C SER A 32 -3.92 -7.25 -2.24
N GLN A 33 -4.27 -6.35 -1.31
CA GLN A 33 -4.01 -6.45 0.12
C GLN A 33 -5.28 -6.20 0.95
N SER A 34 -5.23 -6.45 2.26
CA SER A 34 -6.37 -6.23 3.18
C SER A 34 -6.92 -4.79 3.16
N LEU A 35 -6.07 -3.80 2.89
CA LEU A 35 -6.44 -2.40 2.68
C LEU A 35 -5.93 -1.91 1.32
N CYS A 36 -6.75 -1.12 0.62
CA CYS A 36 -6.31 -0.46 -0.60
C CYS A 36 -5.33 0.67 -0.28
N LYS A 37 -4.49 1.01 -1.27
CA LYS A 37 -3.43 2.02 -1.10
C LYS A 37 -3.99 3.39 -0.71
N SER A 38 -5.16 3.75 -1.24
CA SER A 38 -5.85 5.01 -0.92
C SER A 38 -6.27 5.08 0.54
N CYS A 39 -6.85 4.00 1.09
CA CYS A 39 -7.23 3.96 2.51
C CYS A 39 -6.01 4.11 3.43
N VAL A 40 -4.90 3.46 3.09
CA VAL A 40 -3.65 3.55 3.87
C VAL A 40 -3.03 4.95 3.76
N LEU A 41 -3.10 5.57 2.58
CA LEU A 41 -2.62 6.93 2.37
C LEU A 41 -3.43 7.95 3.15
N LEU A 42 -4.76 7.90 3.08
CA LEU A 42 -5.63 8.80 3.84
C LEU A 42 -5.40 8.67 5.35
N GLU A 43 -5.26 7.43 5.86
CA GLU A 43 -4.89 7.19 7.26
C GLU A 43 -3.55 7.85 7.61
N GLY A 44 -2.53 7.65 6.77
CA GLY A 44 -1.22 8.27 6.95
C GLY A 44 -1.29 9.79 6.98
N LEU A 45 -2.01 10.41 6.05
CA LEU A 45 -2.16 11.87 5.99
C LEU A 45 -2.90 12.42 7.22
N ASN A 46 -4.01 11.80 7.61
CA ASN A 46 -4.77 12.21 8.79
C ASN A 46 -3.97 12.11 10.10
N ARG A 47 -2.96 11.23 10.14
CA ARG A 47 -2.07 11.05 11.30
C ARG A 47 -0.75 11.84 11.20
N GLY A 48 -0.52 12.59 10.12
CA GLY A 48 0.77 13.26 9.88
C GLY A 48 1.92 12.29 9.59
N LEU A 49 1.62 11.09 9.09
CA LEU A 49 2.53 10.00 8.75
C LEU A 49 2.49 9.67 7.25
N PRO A 50 2.88 10.58 6.34
CA PRO A 50 2.72 10.38 4.89
C PRO A 50 3.43 9.12 4.38
N LYS A 51 4.57 8.75 5.00
CA LYS A 51 5.32 7.52 4.67
C LYS A 51 4.52 6.24 4.86
N LEU A 52 3.48 6.24 5.70
CA LEU A 52 2.60 5.09 5.90
C LEU A 52 1.90 4.72 4.58
N GLY A 53 1.44 5.74 3.86
CA GLY A 53 0.72 5.62 2.59
C GLY A 53 1.60 5.31 1.39
N ILE A 54 2.79 5.91 1.31
CA ILE A 54 3.65 5.82 0.11
C ILE A 54 4.72 4.72 0.22
N GLY A 55 5.13 4.34 1.43
CA GLY A 55 6.19 3.36 1.64
C GLY A 55 5.75 1.90 1.56
N LYS A 56 6.72 0.99 1.73
CA LYS A 56 6.52 -0.47 1.81
C LYS A 56 6.24 -0.90 3.26
N HIS A 57 5.15 -0.39 3.83
CA HIS A 57 4.77 -0.64 5.23
C HIS A 57 3.55 -1.56 5.37
N HIS A 58 3.41 -2.55 4.49
CA HIS A 58 2.27 -3.48 4.47
C HIS A 58 2.04 -4.20 5.82
N ARG A 59 3.11 -4.44 6.60
CA ARG A 59 3.03 -5.02 7.96
C ARG A 59 2.25 -4.16 8.96
N LEU A 60 2.08 -2.87 8.70
CA LEU A 60 1.31 -1.97 9.54
C LEU A 60 -0.17 -1.92 9.15
N HIS A 61 -0.57 -2.51 8.03
CA HIS A 61 -1.96 -2.47 7.57
C HIS A 61 -2.92 -3.15 8.54
N ASP A 62 -2.50 -4.23 9.20
CA ASP A 62 -3.34 -4.90 10.19
C ASP A 62 -3.58 -4.02 11.43
N LYS A 63 -2.58 -3.23 11.84
CA LYS A 63 -2.76 -2.23 12.91
C LYS A 63 -3.71 -1.12 12.50
N ILE A 64 -3.65 -0.67 11.24
CA ILE A 64 -4.59 0.32 10.69
C ILE A 64 -6.02 -0.26 10.65
N LEU A 65 -6.15 -1.53 10.26
CA LEU A 65 -7.45 -2.19 10.16
C LEU A 65 -8.09 -2.39 11.55
N THR A 66 -7.28 -2.76 12.54
CA THR A 66 -7.71 -3.01 13.93
C THR A 66 -7.67 -1.75 14.81
N GLN A 67 -7.35 -0.59 14.24
CA GLN A 67 -7.20 0.69 14.96
C GLN A 67 -6.23 0.61 16.15
N GLN A 68 -5.21 -0.25 16.06
CA GLN A 68 -4.19 -0.36 17.09
C GLN A 68 -3.21 0.81 17.00
N PRO A 69 -2.72 1.32 18.15
CA PRO A 69 -1.71 2.37 18.16
C PRO A 69 -0.40 1.88 17.54
N LEU A 70 0.34 2.80 16.91
CA LEU A 70 1.71 2.54 16.50
C LEU A 70 2.64 2.73 17.68
N THR A 71 3.74 1.97 17.70
CA THR A 71 4.81 2.19 18.67
C THR A 71 5.56 3.48 18.32
N GLU A 72 6.18 4.11 19.32
CA GLU A 72 6.97 5.33 19.13
C GLU A 72 8.07 5.16 18.06
N LYS A 73 8.70 3.98 18.01
CA LYS A 73 9.71 3.64 17.01
C LYS A 73 9.13 3.63 15.59
N GLU A 74 7.93 3.06 15.42
CA GLU A 74 7.22 3.05 14.13
C GLU A 74 6.82 4.46 13.71
N GLU A 75 6.24 5.25 14.62
CA GLU A 75 5.88 6.63 14.33
C GLU A 75 7.09 7.47 13.95
N ARG A 76 8.19 7.40 14.71
CA ARG A 76 9.42 8.14 14.41
C ARG A 76 9.96 7.80 13.02
N LYS A 77 9.94 6.52 12.64
CA LYS A 77 10.37 6.07 11.31
C LYS A 77 9.49 6.64 10.19
N LEU A 78 8.19 6.77 10.43
CA LEU A 78 7.23 7.28 9.45
C LEU A 78 7.19 8.82 9.39
N LYS A 79 7.48 9.50 10.52
CA LYS A 79 7.59 10.97 10.62
C LYS A 79 8.88 11.53 10.04
N ALA A 80 9.96 10.75 9.96
CA ALA A 80 11.23 11.21 9.41
C ALA A 80 11.04 11.53 7.92
N VAL A 81 10.70 12.77 7.56
CA VAL A 81 10.63 13.24 6.18
C VAL A 81 12.00 13.81 5.84
N HIS A 82 12.71 13.15 4.92
CA HIS A 82 13.84 13.76 4.24
C HIS A 82 13.30 14.11 2.86
N PHE A 83 13.18 15.41 2.58
CA PHE A 83 12.95 15.90 1.24
C PHE A 83 14.27 15.90 0.47
#